data_AF-A0A963W1V6-F1
#
_entry.id   AF-A0A963W1V6-F1
#
_cell.length_a   1.000
_cell.length_b   1.000
_cell.length_c   1.000
_cell.angle_alpha   90.00
_cell.angle_beta   90.00
_cell.angle_gamma   90.00
#
_symmetry.space_group_name_H-M   'P 1'
#
loop_
_entity.id
_entity.type
_entity.pdbx_description
1 polymer ?
#
loop_
_entity_poly.entity_id
_entity_poly.type
_entity_poly.pdbx_seq_one_letter_code
_entity_poly.pdbx_strand_id
1 'polypeptide(L)' 'MANQIARNLAAQGEAQAIDLTMQHLRDFWDPRMKAAILAGDRAGLNPIARAAVEKLQALLG' A
#
# COMPACT_ATOMS: atom_id res chain seq x y z
N MET A 1 1.99 9.36 2.50
CA MET A 1 2.28 8.32 3.50
C MET A 1 2.58 6.94 2.90
N ALA A 2 1.70 6.35 2.06
CA ALA A 2 1.95 5.01 1.48
C ALA A 2 3.33 4.86 0.80
N ASN A 3 3.74 5.86 -0.01
CA ASN A 3 5.08 5.88 -0.61
C ASN A 3 6.24 5.90 0.40
N GLN A 4 6.05 6.53 1.57
CA GLN A 4 7.08 6.58 2.62
C GLN A 4 7.22 5.21 3.30
N ILE A 5 6.09 4.55 3.62
CA ILE A 5 6.07 3.19 4.15
C ILE A 5 6.78 2.24 3.17
N ALA A 6 6.39 2.28 1.89
CA ALA A 6 7.00 1.47 0.84
C ALA A 6 8.51 1.70 0.69
N ARG A 7 8.97 2.97 0.75
CA ARG A 7 10.40 3.30 0.68
C ARG A 7 11.17 2.73 1.88
N ASN A 8 10.62 2.83 3.08
CA ASN A 8 11.26 2.30 4.28
C ASN A 8 11.39 0.78 4.25
N LEU A 9 10.47 0.09 3.59
CA LEU A 9 10.43 -1.37 3.47
C LEU A 9 11.19 -1.89 2.24
N ALA A 10 11.61 -1.03 1.31
CA ALA A 10 12.25 -1.44 0.06
C ALA A 10 13.52 -2.28 0.25
N ALA A 11 14.26 -2.08 1.35
CA ALA A 11 15.45 -2.86 1.68
C ALA A 11 15.16 -4.35 1.96
N GLN A 12 13.90 -4.73 2.20
CA GLN A 12 13.48 -6.11 2.41
C GLN A 12 13.34 -6.90 1.09
N GLY A 13 13.54 -6.25 -0.06
CA GLY A 13 13.27 -6.80 -1.39
C GLY A 13 11.84 -6.53 -1.85
N GLU A 14 11.63 -6.40 -3.16
CA GLU A 14 10.39 -5.87 -3.74
C GLU A 14 9.14 -6.66 -3.34
N ALA A 15 9.15 -7.99 -3.48
CA ALA A 15 8.01 -8.82 -3.14
C ALA A 15 7.63 -8.71 -1.65
N GLN A 16 8.62 -8.81 -0.76
CA GLN A 16 8.42 -8.67 0.68
C GLN A 16 7.94 -7.26 1.05
N ALA A 17 8.49 -6.22 0.42
CA ALA A 17 8.11 -4.83 0.65
C ALA A 17 6.66 -4.55 0.25
N ILE A 18 6.19 -5.14 -0.85
CA ILE A 18 4.79 -5.05 -1.27
C ILE A 18 3.88 -5.65 -0.19
N ASP A 19 4.18 -6.87 0.27
CA ASP A 19 3.36 -7.56 1.28
C ASP A 19 3.35 -6.83 2.61
N LEU A 20 4.51 -6.38 3.09
CA LEU A 20 4.62 -5.61 4.33
C LEU A 20 3.92 -4.24 4.22
N THR A 21 4.00 -3.59 3.07
CA THR A 21 3.28 -2.32 2.85
C THR A 21 1.78 -2.55 2.87
N MET A 22 1.27 -3.54 2.13
CA MET A 22 -0.16 -3.87 2.11
C MET A 22 -0.65 -4.20 3.53
N GLN A 23 0.11 -5.04 4.24
CA GLN A 23 -0.19 -5.45 5.60
C GLN A 23 -0.25 -4.25 6.55
N HIS A 24 0.67 -3.29 6.42
CA HIS A 24 0.65 -2.07 7.23
C HIS A 24 -0.57 -1.19 6.93
N LEU A 25 -0.94 -1.02 5.66
CA LEU A 25 -2.16 -0.30 5.28
C LEU A 25 -3.40 -1.01 5.85
N ARG A 26 -3.45 -2.34 5.83
CA ARG A 26 -4.57 -3.12 6.35
C ARG A 26 -4.73 -2.96 7.87
N ASP A 27 -3.64 -3.08 8.63
CA ASP A 27 -3.72 -3.17 10.09
C ASP A 27 -3.80 -1.80 10.77
N PHE A 28 -3.10 -0.80 10.24
CA PHE A 28 -2.87 0.46 10.96
C PHE A 28 -3.60 1.66 10.38
N TRP A 29 -4.05 1.63 9.12
CA TRP A 29 -4.79 2.76 8.59
C TRP A 29 -6.24 2.73 9.04
N ASP A 30 -6.80 3.91 9.28
CA ASP A 30 -8.23 4.06 9.52
C ASP A 30 -9.04 3.67 8.28
N PRO A 31 -10.28 3.17 8.44
CA PRO A 31 -11.15 2.80 7.33
C PRO A 31 -11.30 3.91 6.27
N ARG A 32 -11.37 5.17 6.71
CA ARG A 32 -11.47 6.34 5.80
C ARG A 32 -10.21 6.53 4.95
N MET A 33 -9.02 6.28 5.50
CA MET A 33 -7.77 6.39 4.74
C MET A 33 -7.68 5.29 3.67
N LYS A 34 -8.09 4.06 4.01
CA LYS A 34 -8.18 2.94 3.05
C LYS A 34 -9.15 3.28 1.92
N ALA A 35 -10.36 3.76 2.25
CA ALA A 35 -11.33 4.17 1.24
C ALA A 35 -10.78 5.27 0.32
N ALA A 36 -10.12 6.29 0.88
CA ALA A 36 -9.56 7.39 0.10
C ALA A 36 -8.46 6.94 -0.87
N ILE A 37 -7.53 6.08 -0.44
CA ILE A 37 -6.45 5.60 -1.34
C ILE A 37 -6.95 4.60 -2.37
N LEU A 38 -7.99 3.82 -2.06
CA LEU A 38 -8.58 2.86 -2.99
C LEU A 38 -9.36 3.55 -4.11
N ALA A 39 -10.07 4.64 -3.79
CA ALA A 39 -10.85 5.44 -4.74
C ALA A 39 -10.03 6.51 -5.48
N GLY A 40 -8.84 6.87 -4.98
CA GLY A 40 -7.99 7.91 -5.55
C GLY A 40 -7.16 7.45 -6.75
N ASP A 41 -6.60 8.42 -7.48
CA ASP A 41 -5.60 8.16 -8.52
C ASP A 41 -4.30 7.59 -7.93
N ARG A 42 -3.81 6.52 -8.55
CA ARG A 42 -2.60 5.80 -8.15
C ARG A 42 -1.36 6.24 -8.92
N ALA A 43 -1.47 7.14 -9.90
CA ALA A 43 -0.35 7.59 -10.73
C ALA A 43 0.84 8.10 -9.89
N GLY A 44 0.58 8.79 -8.77
CA GLY A 44 1.60 9.29 -7.84
C GLY A 44 2.20 8.24 -6.89
N LEU A 45 1.74 7.00 -6.91
CA LEU A 45 2.30 5.92 -6.10
C LEU A 45 3.55 5.33 -6.76
N ASN A 46 4.58 5.09 -5.94
CA ASN A 46 5.73 4.30 -6.37
C ASN A 46 5.30 2.83 -6.64
N PRO A 47 6.11 2.04 -7.37
CA PRO A 47 5.71 0.68 -7.77
C PRO A 47 5.28 -0.22 -6.60
N ILE A 48 6.04 -0.22 -5.49
CA ILE A 48 5.74 -1.02 -4.29
C ILE A 48 4.41 -0.61 -3.65
N ALA A 49 4.20 0.70 -3.44
CA ALA A 49 2.98 1.22 -2.84
C ALA A 49 1.76 0.96 -3.74
N ARG A 50 1.92 1.08 -5.05
CA ARG A 50 0.86 0.80 -6.02
C ARG A 50 0.42 -0.66 -5.96
N ALA A 51 1.37 -1.60 -6.05
CA ALA A 51 1.10 -3.03 -5.97
C ALA A 51 0.51 -3.43 -4.60
N ALA A 52 0.96 -2.79 -3.52
CA ALA A 52 0.39 -2.99 -2.19
C ALA A 52 -1.07 -2.52 -2.09
N VAL A 53 -1.41 -1.38 -2.69
CA VAL A 53 -2.79 -0.87 -2.75
C VAL A 53 -3.68 -1.76 -3.64
N GLU A 54 -3.15 -2.29 -4.74
CA GLU A 54 -3.85 -3.26 -5.59
C GLU A 54 -4.16 -4.56 -4.83
N LYS A 55 -3.19 -5.10 -4.08
CA LYS A 55 -3.42 -6.25 -3.19
C LYS A 55 -4.44 -5.94 -2.10
N LEU A 56 -4.39 -4.75 -1.50
CA LEU A 56 -5.37 -4.33 -0.50
C LEU A 56 -6.78 -4.25 -1.10
N GLN A 57 -6.92 -3.75 -2.33
CA GLN A 57 -8.20 -3.71 -3.03
C GLN A 57 -8.75 -5.12 -3.27
N ALA A 58 -7.93 -6.05 -3.75
CA ALA A 58 -8.33 -7.43 -3.99
C ALA A 58 -8.71 -8.18 -2.70
N LEU A 59 -8.18 -7.78 -1.55
CA LEU A 59 -8.51 -8.36 -0.25
C LEU A 59 -9.85 -7.85 0.32
N LEU A 60 -10.25 -6.63 -0.04
CA LEU A 60 -11.42 -5.95 0.54
C LEU A 60 -12.66 -5.94 -0.37
N GLY A 61 -12.49 -6.24 -1.66
CA GLY A 61 -13.59 -6.40 -2.63
C GLY A 61 -14.11 -7.83 -2.65
#